data_AF-U4TY55-F1
#
_entry.id   AF-U4TY55-F1
#
_cell.length_a   1.000
_cell.length_b   1.000
_cell.length_c   1.000
_cell.angle_alpha   90.00
_cell.angle_beta   90.00
_cell.angle_gamma   90.00
#
_symmetry.space_group_name_H-M   'P 1'
#
loop_
_entity.id
_entity.type
_entity.pdbx_description
1 polymer ?
#
loop_
_entity_poly.entity_id
_entity_poly.type
_entity_poly.pdbx_seq_one_letter_code
_entity_poly.pdbx_strand_id
1 'polypeptide(L)'
;MWKQLEMGLRAFLLIASRIWTCLCFTLRKQTRAIIQHQSVKYDLFPLSPLSRHRLSIVKRKVLVLDLDETLIHSHHDGVVRQTVRPGVPPDFILKVTIDRHPVRFFVHKRPHVDFFLDIVSQWYELVVFTASMEIYGAAVADRLDAGRGILQRRFYRQHCTPDFGSYTKDLSAICNDLSSVFILDNSPGAYKAYPDNAIPIKSWFSDPTDMALLNLLPVLDALRFTADVRSVLNRNLHLHRLCGTGGMSMGSPRTRLDAANIKPKTDLESLAESLVTRVEENSSDKQFNSDNSNSSSKDKRFKSRIPQRMCN
;
A
#
# COMPACT_ATOMS: atom_id res chain seq x y z
N MET A 1 13.44 24.18 -54.33
CA MET A 1 12.22 23.35 -54.43
C MET A 1 12.31 22.07 -53.62
N TRP A 2 13.30 21.18 -53.85
CA TRP A 2 13.40 19.90 -53.12
C TRP A 2 13.48 20.02 -51.59
N LYS A 3 14.28 20.97 -51.07
CA LYS A 3 14.41 21.23 -49.62
C LYS A 3 13.11 21.73 -48.97
N GLN A 4 12.29 22.50 -49.69
CA GLN A 4 10.99 22.98 -49.20
C GLN A 4 9.98 21.82 -49.13
N LEU A 5 10.00 20.92 -50.11
CA LEU A 5 9.17 19.73 -50.14
C LEU A 5 9.55 18.75 -49.03
N GLU A 6 10.86 18.58 -48.78
CA GLU A 6 11.39 17.77 -47.69
C GLU A 6 10.99 18.33 -46.30
N MET A 7 11.08 19.64 -46.10
CA MET A 7 10.63 20.28 -44.85
C MET A 7 9.10 20.15 -44.67
N GLY A 8 8.32 20.27 -45.75
CA GLY A 8 6.87 20.06 -45.72
C GLY A 8 6.49 18.62 -45.34
N LEU A 9 7.18 17.62 -45.91
CA LEU A 9 6.96 16.22 -45.57
C LEU A 9 7.34 15.90 -44.11
N ARG A 10 8.46 16.44 -43.62
CA ARG A 10 8.86 16.28 -42.21
C ARG A 10 7.84 16.90 -41.25
N ALA A 11 7.35 18.10 -41.56
CA ALA A 11 6.30 18.76 -40.78
C ALA A 11 5.00 17.93 -40.78
N PHE A 12 4.60 17.41 -41.95
CA PHE A 12 3.43 16.53 -42.08
C PHE A 12 3.57 15.24 -41.25
N LEU A 13 4.72 14.55 -41.33
CA LEU A 13 4.99 13.34 -40.56
C LEU A 13 5.00 13.59 -39.05
N LEU A 14 5.52 14.73 -38.59
CA LEU A 14 5.47 15.12 -37.19
C LEU A 14 4.04 15.38 -36.72
N ILE A 15 3.23 16.08 -37.51
CA ILE A 15 1.81 16.32 -37.21
C ILE A 15 1.05 15.00 -37.19
N ALA A 16 1.24 14.14 -38.19
CA ALA A 16 0.63 12.81 -38.26
C ALA A 16 1.02 11.94 -37.07
N SER A 17 2.29 11.96 -36.64
CA SER A 17 2.76 11.26 -35.43
C SER A 17 2.09 11.78 -34.16
N ARG A 18 1.90 13.10 -34.02
CA ARG A 18 1.20 13.69 -32.88
C ARG A 18 -0.28 13.33 -32.86
N ILE A 19 -0.94 13.35 -34.02
CA ILE A 19 -2.33 12.91 -34.18
C ILE A 19 -2.47 11.43 -33.85
N TRP A 20 -1.58 10.57 -34.38
CA TRP A 20 -1.55 9.14 -34.10
C TRP A 20 -1.34 8.85 -32.61
N THR A 21 -0.41 9.56 -31.97
CA THR A 21 -0.16 9.43 -30.52
C THR A 21 -1.40 9.83 -29.71
N CYS A 22 -2.08 10.91 -30.11
CA CYS A 22 -3.33 11.35 -29.50
C CYS A 22 -4.45 10.30 -29.67
N LEU A 23 -4.61 9.74 -30.88
CA LEU A 23 -5.56 8.68 -31.19
C LEU A 23 -5.27 7.40 -30.41
N CYS A 24 -4.02 6.95 -30.36
CA CYS A 24 -3.63 5.80 -29.53
C CYS A 24 -3.89 6.09 -28.04
N PHE A 25 -3.66 7.31 -27.57
CA PHE A 25 -3.94 7.71 -26.20
C PHE A 25 -5.44 7.64 -25.88
N THR A 26 -6.29 8.21 -26.75
CA THR A 26 -7.75 8.15 -26.56
C THR A 26 -8.26 6.72 -26.66
N LEU A 27 -7.81 5.94 -27.65
CA LEU A 27 -8.17 4.53 -27.79
C LEU A 27 -7.76 3.71 -26.56
N ARG A 28 -6.52 3.83 -26.08
CA ARG A 28 -6.04 3.14 -24.86
C ARG A 28 -6.82 3.56 -23.62
N LYS A 29 -7.13 4.86 -23.49
CA LYS A 29 -7.96 5.37 -22.40
C LYS A 29 -9.36 4.75 -22.44
N GLN A 30 -9.96 4.69 -23.63
CA GLN A 30 -11.28 4.06 -23.82
C GLN A 30 -11.23 2.54 -23.62
N THR A 31 -10.20 1.85 -24.09
CA THR A 31 -10.06 0.39 -23.84
C THR A 31 -9.85 0.11 -22.36
N ARG A 32 -9.07 0.93 -21.64
CA ARG A 32 -8.95 0.79 -20.17
C ARG A 32 -10.31 1.01 -19.51
N ALA A 33 -11.03 2.07 -19.89
CA ALA A 33 -12.36 2.31 -19.37
C ALA A 33 -13.29 1.11 -19.63
N ILE A 34 -13.26 0.54 -20.84
CA ILE A 34 -14.05 -0.64 -21.22
C ILE A 34 -13.63 -1.88 -20.43
N ILE A 35 -12.34 -2.22 -20.36
CA ILE A 35 -11.85 -3.41 -19.61
C ILE A 35 -12.15 -3.26 -18.12
N GLN A 36 -11.93 -2.07 -17.55
CA GLN A 36 -12.28 -1.77 -16.16
C GLN A 36 -13.79 -1.84 -15.92
N HIS A 37 -14.62 -1.54 -16.93
CA HIS A 37 -16.08 -1.57 -16.88
C HIS A 37 -16.70 -2.84 -17.49
N GLN A 38 -15.88 -3.80 -17.92
CA GLN A 38 -16.34 -5.11 -18.38
C GLN A 38 -16.73 -5.87 -17.12
N SER A 39 -17.92 -5.53 -16.64
CA SER A 39 -18.40 -5.82 -15.31
C SER A 39 -18.68 -7.30 -15.18
N VAL A 40 -17.81 -8.00 -14.45
CA VAL A 40 -18.34 -8.98 -13.49
C VAL A 40 -19.27 -8.17 -12.58
N LYS A 41 -20.57 -8.27 -12.83
CA LYS A 41 -21.58 -7.59 -12.02
C LYS A 41 -21.65 -8.31 -10.68
N TYR A 42 -21.24 -7.61 -9.64
CA TYR A 42 -21.51 -8.07 -8.28
C TYR A 42 -22.88 -7.53 -7.90
N ASP A 43 -23.92 -8.33 -8.16
CA ASP A 43 -25.29 -7.95 -7.84
C ASP A 43 -25.43 -7.88 -6.31
N LEU A 44 -25.53 -6.66 -5.78
CA LEU A 44 -25.78 -6.43 -4.36
C LEU A 44 -27.23 -6.77 -4.07
N PHE A 45 -27.46 -8.02 -3.66
CA PHE A 45 -28.77 -8.40 -3.16
C PHE A 45 -29.02 -7.77 -1.79
N PRO A 46 -30.19 -7.17 -1.57
CA PRO A 46 -30.53 -6.66 -0.25
C PRO A 46 -30.52 -7.81 0.75
N LEU A 47 -29.95 -7.55 1.93
CA LEU A 47 -29.91 -8.51 3.01
C LEU A 47 -31.34 -8.95 3.39
N SER A 48 -31.53 -10.27 3.56
CA SER A 48 -32.76 -10.80 4.14
C SER A 48 -32.95 -10.26 5.57
N PRO A 49 -34.20 -10.17 6.08
CA PRO A 49 -34.45 -9.74 7.46
C PRO A 49 -33.65 -10.54 8.49
N LEU A 50 -33.50 -11.85 8.30
CA LEU A 50 -32.67 -12.72 9.15
C LEU A 50 -31.19 -12.34 9.09
N SER A 51 -30.65 -12.06 7.90
CA SER A 51 -29.26 -11.66 7.75
C SER A 51 -29.00 -10.31 8.41
N ARG A 52 -29.91 -9.35 8.25
CA ARG A 52 -29.84 -8.05 8.93
C ARG A 52 -29.88 -8.21 10.45
N HIS A 53 -30.76 -9.08 10.97
CA HIS A 53 -30.81 -9.37 12.39
C HIS A 53 -29.50 -10.01 12.89
N ARG A 54 -28.94 -11.00 12.17
CA ARG A 54 -27.65 -11.59 12.52
C ARG A 54 -26.53 -10.55 12.57
N LEU A 55 -26.49 -9.62 11.60
CA LEU A 55 -25.51 -8.53 11.59
C LEU A 55 -25.71 -7.51 12.73
N SER A 56 -26.91 -7.39 13.28
CA SER A 56 -27.13 -6.56 14.48
C SER A 56 -26.58 -7.18 15.76
N ILE A 57 -26.36 -8.51 15.77
CA ILE A 57 -25.84 -9.25 16.93
C ILE A 57 -24.31 -9.30 16.91
N VAL A 58 -23.70 -9.37 15.71
CA VAL A 58 -22.24 -9.39 15.57
C VAL A 58 -21.70 -7.97 15.42
N LYS A 59 -20.51 -7.72 15.98
CA LYS A 59 -19.86 -6.42 15.85
C LYS A 59 -19.42 -6.17 14.40
N ARG A 60 -19.49 -4.90 14.00
CA ARG A 60 -18.82 -4.42 12.79
C ARG A 60 -17.31 -4.55 12.99
N LYS A 61 -16.63 -5.07 11.98
CA LYS A 61 -15.21 -5.45 12.03
C LYS A 61 -14.34 -4.38 11.38
N VAL A 62 -13.04 -4.45 11.65
CA VAL A 62 -12.02 -3.57 11.08
C VAL A 62 -11.28 -4.30 9.98
N LEU A 63 -11.27 -3.73 8.78
CA LEU A 63 -10.48 -4.18 7.64
C LEU A 63 -9.28 -3.24 7.47
N VAL A 64 -8.10 -3.76 7.76
CA VAL A 64 -6.82 -3.06 7.57
C VAL A 64 -6.37 -3.29 6.13
N LEU A 65 -6.06 -2.20 5.42
CA LEU A 65 -5.71 -2.20 4.01
C LEU A 65 -4.28 -1.68 3.83
N ASP A 66 -3.44 -2.50 3.20
CA ASP A 66 -2.18 -2.03 2.64
C ASP A 66 -2.40 -1.20 1.36
N LEU A 67 -1.39 -0.44 0.92
CA LEU A 67 -1.47 0.43 -0.25
C LEU A 67 -0.67 -0.10 -1.45
N ASP A 68 0.65 -0.09 -1.34
CA ASP A 68 1.58 -0.36 -2.43
C ASP A 68 1.56 -1.84 -2.81
N GLU A 69 1.46 -2.15 -4.11
CA GLU A 69 1.25 -3.50 -4.66
C GLU A 69 -0.03 -4.23 -4.18
N THR A 70 -0.83 -3.61 -3.31
CA THR A 70 -2.12 -4.11 -2.82
C THR A 70 -3.30 -3.39 -3.49
N LEU A 71 -3.44 -2.07 -3.32
CA LEU A 71 -4.52 -1.26 -3.91
C LEU A 71 -4.04 -0.41 -5.09
N ILE A 72 -2.74 -0.10 -5.13
CA ILE A 72 -2.10 0.71 -6.16
C ILE A 72 -0.73 0.11 -6.53
N HIS A 73 -0.13 0.63 -7.60
CA HIS A 73 1.28 0.47 -7.90
C HIS A 73 1.83 1.83 -8.27
N SER A 74 3.01 2.19 -7.77
CA SER A 74 3.63 3.46 -8.10
C SER A 74 5.12 3.32 -8.45
N HIS A 75 5.60 4.30 -9.20
CA HIS A 75 7.03 4.50 -9.48
C HIS A 75 7.34 5.99 -9.45
N HIS A 76 8.59 6.34 -9.19
CA HIS A 76 9.05 7.74 -9.10
C HIS A 76 10.09 8.08 -10.17
N ASP A 77 10.25 9.37 -10.45
CA ASP A 77 11.29 9.88 -11.36
C ASP A 77 12.67 9.35 -10.94
N GLY A 78 13.40 8.74 -11.88
CA GLY A 78 14.77 8.27 -11.66
C GLY A 78 14.93 6.75 -11.59
N VAL A 79 13.84 5.99 -11.42
CA VAL A 79 13.88 4.52 -11.47
C VAL A 79 13.11 4.04 -12.69
N VAL A 80 13.83 3.56 -13.72
CA VAL A 80 13.22 2.87 -14.86
C VAL A 80 12.79 1.48 -14.41
N ARG A 81 11.65 1.37 -13.72
CA ARG A 81 11.03 0.06 -13.51
C ARG A 81 10.40 -0.39 -14.82
N GLN A 82 10.95 -1.46 -15.40
CA GLN A 82 10.40 -2.12 -16.60
C GLN A 82 9.06 -2.84 -16.36
N THR A 83 8.50 -2.77 -15.15
CA THR A 83 7.26 -3.46 -14.76
C THR A 83 6.02 -2.84 -15.40
N VAL A 84 6.03 -1.53 -15.66
CA VAL A 84 4.93 -0.85 -16.35
C VAL A 84 5.21 -0.82 -17.84
N ARG A 85 4.28 -1.35 -18.65
CA ARG A 85 4.40 -1.31 -20.12
C ARG A 85 4.60 0.15 -20.58
N PRO A 86 5.62 0.45 -21.41
CA PRO A 86 5.86 1.80 -21.89
C PRO A 86 4.61 2.44 -22.53
N GLY A 87 4.22 3.61 -22.04
CA GLY A 87 3.08 4.37 -22.55
C GLY A 87 1.71 4.07 -21.90
N VAL A 88 1.68 3.42 -20.74
CA VAL A 88 0.50 3.30 -19.88
C VAL A 88 0.41 4.54 -18.98
N PRO A 89 -0.54 5.47 -19.19
CA PRO A 89 -0.63 6.68 -18.38
C PRO A 89 -0.99 6.32 -16.93
N PRO A 90 -0.44 7.06 -15.93
CA PRO A 90 -0.85 6.94 -14.54
C PRO A 90 -2.31 7.42 -14.37
N ASP A 91 -2.98 6.90 -13.35
CA ASP A 91 -4.32 7.38 -12.98
C ASP A 91 -4.22 8.71 -12.23
N PHE A 92 -3.15 8.91 -11.45
CA PHE A 92 -2.80 10.22 -10.90
C PHE A 92 -1.30 10.37 -10.63
N ILE A 93 -0.86 11.62 -10.56
CA ILE A 93 0.51 11.99 -10.21
C ILE A 93 0.50 12.69 -8.85
N LEU A 94 1.33 12.22 -7.93
CA LEU A 94 1.61 12.87 -6.66
C LEU A 94 2.93 13.63 -6.75
N LYS A 95 2.96 14.81 -6.16
CA LYS A 95 4.18 15.62 -6.02
C LYS A 95 4.40 15.78 -4.52
N VAL A 96 5.46 15.19 -4.00
CA VAL A 96 5.81 15.25 -2.58
C VAL A 96 7.25 15.73 -2.45
N THR A 97 7.54 16.48 -1.40
CA THR A 97 8.89 16.99 -1.16
C THR A 97 9.53 16.14 -0.07
N ILE A 98 10.54 15.36 -0.42
CA ILE A 98 11.31 14.53 0.50
C ILE A 98 12.68 15.20 0.66
N ASP A 99 13.06 15.57 1.88
CA ASP A 99 14.34 16.24 2.18
C ASP A 99 14.68 17.40 1.24
N ARG A 100 13.69 18.29 1.02
CA ARG A 100 13.77 19.47 0.13
C ARG A 100 13.85 19.15 -1.37
N HIS A 101 13.82 17.88 -1.76
CA HIS A 101 13.79 17.46 -3.15
C HIS A 101 12.36 17.11 -3.58
N PRO A 102 11.81 17.78 -4.60
CA PRO A 102 10.50 17.44 -5.12
C PRO A 102 10.58 16.12 -5.91
N VAL A 103 9.82 15.12 -5.46
CA VAL A 103 9.71 13.81 -6.09
C VAL A 103 8.31 13.65 -6.67
N ARG A 104 8.21 13.19 -7.91
CA ARG A 104 6.93 12.84 -8.54
C ARG A 104 6.73 11.33 -8.50
N PHE A 105 5.57 10.92 -8.00
CA PHE A 105 5.11 9.54 -8.04
C PHE A 105 4.00 9.41 -9.08
N PHE A 106 4.18 8.50 -10.02
CA PHE A 106 3.21 8.10 -11.01
C PHE A 106 2.46 6.89 -10.48
N VAL A 107 1.19 7.08 -10.14
CA VAL A 107 0.39 6.07 -9.44
C VAL A 107 -0.64 5.46 -10.40
N HIS A 108 -0.67 4.14 -10.43
CA HIS A 108 -1.67 3.34 -11.11
C HIS A 108 -2.58 2.68 -10.08
N LYS A 109 -3.88 2.70 -10.34
CA LYS A 109 -4.89 2.08 -9.49
C LYS A 109 -5.05 0.62 -9.89
N ARG A 110 -5.06 -0.28 -8.91
CA ARG A 110 -5.40 -1.67 -9.17
C ARG A 110 -6.84 -1.75 -9.73
N PRO A 111 -7.10 -2.56 -10.77
CA PRO A 111 -8.45 -2.72 -11.28
C PRO A 111 -9.45 -3.01 -10.16
N HIS A 112 -10.64 -2.44 -10.28
CA HIS A 112 -11.75 -2.56 -9.32
C HIS A 112 -11.53 -1.91 -7.95
N VAL A 113 -10.43 -1.19 -7.69
CA VAL A 113 -10.19 -0.60 -6.35
C VAL A 113 -11.29 0.34 -5.87
N ASP A 114 -11.85 1.18 -6.76
CA ASP A 114 -12.92 2.12 -6.39
C ASP A 114 -14.18 1.38 -5.95
N PHE A 115 -14.63 0.45 -6.80
CA PHE A 115 -15.77 -0.40 -6.53
C PHE A 115 -15.56 -1.23 -5.28
N PHE A 116 -14.38 -1.84 -5.13
CA PHE A 116 -14.01 -2.59 -3.93
C PHE A 116 -14.17 -1.73 -2.68
N LEU A 117 -13.58 -0.52 -2.64
CA LEU A 117 -13.68 0.40 -1.51
C LEU A 117 -15.12 0.87 -1.25
N ASP A 118 -15.91 1.12 -2.30
CA ASP A 118 -17.34 1.46 -2.16
C ASP A 118 -18.12 0.34 -1.46
N ILE A 119 -17.83 -0.93 -1.80
CA ILE A 119 -18.50 -2.08 -1.19
C ILE A 119 -18.01 -2.31 0.25
N VAL A 120 -16.69 -2.45 0.45
CA VAL A 120 -16.15 -2.87 1.76
C VAL A 120 -16.31 -1.79 2.83
N SER A 121 -16.36 -0.50 2.46
CA SER A 121 -16.62 0.59 3.40
C SER A 121 -18.02 0.54 4.02
N GLN A 122 -18.99 -0.09 3.36
CA GLN A 122 -20.33 -0.33 3.92
C GLN A 122 -20.32 -1.49 4.93
N TRP A 123 -19.35 -2.41 4.81
CA TRP A 123 -19.30 -3.64 5.60
C TRP A 123 -18.37 -3.52 6.81
N TYR A 124 -17.28 -2.76 6.66
CA TYR A 124 -16.18 -2.69 7.61
C TYR A 124 -15.83 -1.25 7.93
N GLU A 125 -15.25 -1.05 9.10
CA GLU A 125 -14.43 0.13 9.33
C GLU A 125 -13.08 -0.08 8.62
N LEU A 126 -12.70 0.85 7.75
CA LEU A 126 -11.47 0.74 6.97
C LEU A 126 -10.33 1.49 7.67
N VAL A 127 -9.17 0.85 7.73
CA VAL A 127 -7.94 1.45 8.27
C VAL A 127 -6.84 1.27 7.23
N VAL A 128 -6.18 2.36 6.84
CA VAL A 128 -4.97 2.26 6.03
C VAL A 128 -3.81 1.91 6.95
N PHE A 129 -3.03 0.88 6.62
CA PHE A 129 -1.76 0.61 7.28
C PHE A 129 -0.74 0.25 6.22
N THR A 130 0.20 1.15 5.94
CA THR A 130 1.25 0.97 4.92
C THR A 130 2.64 1.04 5.55
N ALA A 131 3.59 0.28 4.99
CA ALA A 131 5.02 0.41 5.33
C ALA A 131 5.69 1.60 4.62
N SER A 132 4.94 2.46 3.93
CA SER A 132 5.43 3.67 3.26
C SER A 132 5.44 4.90 4.19
N MET A 133 6.23 5.91 3.83
CA MET A 133 6.28 7.17 4.56
C MET A 133 4.92 7.89 4.53
N GLU A 134 4.56 8.54 5.63
CA GLU A 134 3.31 9.28 5.76
C GLU A 134 3.09 10.31 4.65
N ILE A 135 4.12 11.08 4.28
CA ILE A 135 3.99 12.12 3.24
C ILE A 135 3.49 11.57 1.89
N TYR A 136 3.83 10.31 1.58
CA TYR A 136 3.37 9.62 0.39
C TYR A 136 2.05 8.88 0.66
N GLY A 137 1.99 8.08 1.73
CA GLY A 137 0.85 7.23 2.06
C GLY A 137 -0.43 8.04 2.29
N ALA A 138 -0.34 9.18 2.99
CA ALA A 138 -1.45 10.08 3.21
C ALA A 138 -2.01 10.62 1.87
N ALA A 139 -1.11 11.08 1.00
CA ALA A 139 -1.49 11.63 -0.31
C ALA A 139 -2.14 10.58 -1.23
N VAL A 140 -1.67 9.31 -1.19
CA VAL A 140 -2.33 8.21 -1.90
C VAL A 140 -3.72 7.94 -1.31
N ALA A 141 -3.82 7.83 0.01
CA ALA A 141 -5.08 7.56 0.70
C ALA A 141 -6.13 8.64 0.41
N ASP A 142 -5.75 9.92 0.37
CA ASP A 142 -6.66 11.03 0.01
C ASP A 142 -7.20 10.90 -1.42
N ARG A 143 -6.35 10.49 -2.37
CA ARG A 143 -6.78 10.29 -3.77
C ARG A 143 -7.70 9.08 -3.92
N LEU A 144 -7.50 8.03 -3.14
CA LEU A 144 -8.39 6.87 -3.13
C LEU A 144 -9.70 7.17 -2.39
N ASP A 145 -9.65 7.90 -1.29
CA ASP A 145 -10.82 8.29 -0.49
C ASP A 145 -11.75 9.22 -1.27
N ALA A 146 -11.18 10.14 -2.06
CA ALA A 146 -11.92 11.10 -2.89
C ALA A 146 -12.95 11.93 -2.10
N GLY A 147 -12.68 12.21 -0.83
CA GLY A 147 -13.54 13.03 0.04
C GLY A 147 -14.73 12.28 0.63
N ARG A 148 -14.80 10.94 0.49
CA ARG A 148 -15.84 10.10 1.09
C ARG A 148 -15.68 9.94 2.59
N GLY A 149 -14.47 10.15 3.13
CA GLY A 149 -14.16 9.99 4.54
C GLY A 149 -14.19 8.53 5.02
N ILE A 150 -13.95 7.57 4.12
CA ILE A 150 -13.92 6.13 4.42
C ILE A 150 -12.52 5.65 4.87
N LEU A 151 -11.45 6.39 4.56
CA LEU A 151 -10.06 6.06 4.90
C LEU A 151 -9.46 7.06 5.91
N GLN A 152 -10.15 7.38 7.01
CA GLN A 152 -9.70 8.40 7.97
C GLN A 152 -8.61 7.90 8.94
N ARG A 153 -8.70 6.64 9.39
CA ARG A 153 -7.71 6.03 10.28
C ARG A 153 -6.54 5.50 9.46
N ARG A 154 -5.34 6.00 9.72
CA ARG A 154 -4.15 5.72 8.91
C ARG A 154 -2.92 5.50 9.77
N PHE A 155 -2.18 4.46 9.43
CA PHE A 155 -0.91 4.07 10.01
C PHE A 155 0.11 3.93 8.88
N TYR A 156 1.33 4.32 9.18
CA TYR A 156 2.43 4.48 8.21
C TYR A 156 3.70 3.82 8.76
N ARG A 157 4.81 3.93 8.02
CA ARG A 157 6.10 3.33 8.37
C ARG A 157 6.52 3.52 9.82
N GLN A 158 6.37 4.72 10.39
CA GLN A 158 6.77 5.01 11.77
C GLN A 158 5.97 4.24 12.84
N HIS A 159 4.83 3.65 12.45
CA HIS A 159 3.98 2.83 13.30
C HIS A 159 4.26 1.32 13.15
N CYS A 160 5.12 0.94 12.21
CA CYS A 160 5.54 -0.45 12.04
C CYS A 160 6.67 -0.80 13.02
N THR A 161 6.77 -2.08 13.36
CA THR A 161 7.96 -2.62 14.03
C THR A 161 8.98 -3.03 12.95
N PRO A 162 10.19 -2.46 12.93
CA PRO A 162 11.24 -2.88 12.01
C PRO A 162 11.80 -4.26 12.40
N ASP A 163 11.88 -5.19 11.45
CA ASP A 163 12.38 -6.56 11.66
C ASP A 163 13.27 -6.97 10.47
N PHE A 164 14.61 -6.92 10.65
CA PHE A 164 15.62 -7.34 9.67
C PHE A 164 15.37 -6.89 8.22
N GLY A 165 15.09 -5.59 8.02
CA GLY A 165 14.83 -5.03 6.68
C GLY A 165 13.38 -5.20 6.19
N SER A 166 12.49 -5.70 7.05
CA SER A 166 11.04 -5.73 6.83
C SER A 166 10.31 -4.88 7.88
N TYR A 167 9.03 -4.59 7.62
CA TYR A 167 8.18 -3.83 8.53
C TYR A 167 6.98 -4.68 8.91
N THR A 168 6.86 -5.03 10.19
CA THR A 168 5.70 -5.75 10.72
C THR A 168 4.65 -4.79 11.27
N LYS A 169 3.40 -5.07 10.94
CA LYS A 169 2.22 -4.27 11.28
C LYS A 169 1.52 -4.87 12.50
N ASP A 170 1.48 -4.11 13.59
CA ASP A 170 0.82 -4.52 14.83
C ASP A 170 -0.70 -4.25 14.74
N LEU A 171 -1.51 -5.31 14.61
CA LEU A 171 -2.97 -5.18 14.57
C LEU A 171 -3.58 -4.86 15.94
N SER A 172 -2.91 -5.20 17.03
CA SER A 172 -3.39 -4.90 18.39
C SER A 172 -3.35 -3.40 18.68
N ALA A 173 -2.43 -2.65 18.05
CA ALA A 173 -2.40 -1.19 18.09
C ALA A 173 -3.61 -0.53 17.39
N ILE A 174 -4.30 -1.27 16.51
CA ILE A 174 -5.48 -0.79 15.78
C ILE A 174 -6.77 -1.18 16.50
N CYS A 175 -6.85 -2.44 16.93
CA CYS A 175 -8.02 -2.99 17.60
C CYS A 175 -7.60 -4.06 18.61
N ASN A 176 -7.96 -3.87 19.88
CA ASN A 176 -7.68 -4.84 20.94
C ASN A 176 -8.39 -6.18 20.72
N ASP A 177 -9.54 -6.18 20.03
CA ASP A 177 -10.31 -7.38 19.73
C ASP A 177 -9.85 -8.02 18.42
N LEU A 178 -8.87 -8.92 18.52
CA LEU A 178 -8.34 -9.69 17.38
C LEU A 178 -9.37 -10.62 16.72
N SER A 179 -10.53 -10.85 17.32
CA SER A 179 -11.63 -11.58 16.65
C SER A 179 -12.33 -10.73 15.59
N SER A 180 -12.15 -9.40 15.65
CA SER A 180 -12.87 -8.41 14.86
C SER A 180 -11.97 -7.56 13.95
N VAL A 181 -10.67 -7.86 13.83
CA VAL A 181 -9.74 -7.14 12.94
C VAL A 181 -9.00 -8.13 12.03
N PHE A 182 -8.78 -7.74 10.78
CA PHE A 182 -7.97 -8.50 9.83
C PHE A 182 -7.35 -7.58 8.78
N ILE A 183 -6.27 -8.04 8.15
CA ILE A 183 -5.46 -7.26 7.22
C ILE A 183 -5.43 -7.89 5.83
N LEU A 184 -5.55 -7.03 4.81
CA LEU A 184 -5.30 -7.37 3.41
C LEU A 184 -3.95 -6.79 2.99
N ASP A 185 -3.00 -7.68 2.69
CA ASP A 185 -1.61 -7.29 2.42
C ASP A 185 -0.91 -8.31 1.52
N ASN A 186 -0.06 -7.82 0.63
CA ASN A 186 0.70 -8.65 -0.30
C ASN A 186 2.01 -9.19 0.29
N SER A 187 2.49 -8.62 1.41
CA SER A 187 3.76 -8.96 2.04
C SER A 187 3.57 -9.82 3.30
N PRO A 188 3.98 -11.09 3.29
CA PRO A 188 3.94 -11.96 4.47
C PRO A 188 4.68 -11.42 5.70
N GLY A 189 5.73 -10.63 5.50
CA GLY A 189 6.46 -9.97 6.61
C GLY A 189 5.61 -8.94 7.35
N ALA A 190 4.65 -8.31 6.67
CA ALA A 190 3.79 -7.29 7.26
C ALA A 190 2.85 -7.85 8.32
N TYR A 191 2.30 -9.04 8.11
CA TYR A 191 1.38 -9.70 9.05
C TYR A 191 2.01 -10.93 9.74
N LYS A 192 3.34 -11.00 9.79
CA LYS A 192 4.08 -12.13 10.41
C LYS A 192 3.64 -12.42 11.84
N ALA A 193 3.30 -11.39 12.62
CA ALA A 193 2.81 -11.53 14.00
C ALA A 193 1.31 -11.91 14.09
N TYR A 194 0.55 -11.76 13.00
CA TYR A 194 -0.90 -11.98 12.94
C TYR A 194 -1.33 -12.81 11.72
N PRO A 195 -0.75 -13.99 11.48
CA PRO A 195 -1.02 -14.78 10.28
C PRO A 195 -2.49 -15.21 10.18
N ASP A 196 -3.13 -15.52 11.31
CA ASP A 196 -4.54 -15.95 11.35
C ASP A 196 -5.54 -14.81 11.11
N ASN A 197 -5.06 -13.56 11.11
CA ASN A 197 -5.83 -12.36 10.82
C ASN A 197 -5.51 -11.80 9.43
N ALA A 198 -4.78 -12.52 8.59
CA ALA A 198 -4.35 -12.03 7.30
C ALA A 198 -5.15 -12.64 6.14
N ILE A 199 -5.41 -11.82 5.13
CA ILE A 199 -5.80 -12.23 3.80
C ILE A 199 -4.61 -11.93 2.89
N PRO A 200 -3.79 -12.94 2.53
CA PRO A 200 -2.74 -12.75 1.55
C PRO A 200 -3.34 -12.38 0.19
N ILE A 201 -2.80 -11.35 -0.45
CA ILE A 201 -3.16 -10.97 -1.82
C ILE A 201 -1.93 -10.96 -2.71
N LYS A 202 -2.09 -11.33 -3.98
CA LYS A 202 -0.97 -11.24 -4.93
C LYS A 202 -0.56 -9.78 -5.13
N SER A 203 0.74 -9.54 -5.15
CA SER A 203 1.33 -8.25 -5.53
C SER A 203 0.87 -7.87 -6.94
N TRP A 204 0.54 -6.60 -7.14
CA TRP A 204 0.03 -6.09 -8.41
C TRP A 204 0.97 -5.04 -9.01
N PHE A 205 1.34 -5.26 -10.28
CA PHE A 205 2.27 -4.43 -11.03
C PHE A 205 1.67 -3.98 -12.36
N SER A 206 0.56 -3.24 -12.32
CA SER A 206 -0.08 -2.64 -13.51
C SER A 206 -0.73 -3.61 -14.51
N ASP A 207 -1.03 -4.85 -14.11
CA ASP A 207 -1.83 -5.78 -14.93
C ASP A 207 -3.29 -5.29 -15.03
N PRO A 208 -3.78 -4.89 -16.22
CA PRO A 208 -5.15 -4.39 -16.37
C PRO A 208 -6.23 -5.48 -16.27
N THR A 209 -5.84 -6.77 -16.32
CA THR A 209 -6.76 -7.91 -16.23
C THR A 209 -6.90 -8.46 -14.81
N ASP A 210 -6.28 -7.81 -13.83
CA ASP A 210 -6.30 -8.25 -12.44
C ASP A 210 -7.72 -8.24 -11.84
N MET A 211 -8.15 -9.37 -11.30
CA MET A 211 -9.46 -9.54 -10.66
C MET A 211 -9.36 -9.73 -9.14
N ALA A 212 -8.18 -9.56 -8.52
CA ALA A 212 -7.95 -10.05 -7.17
C ALA A 212 -8.85 -9.37 -6.13
N LEU A 213 -9.00 -8.04 -6.20
CA LEU A 213 -9.87 -7.30 -5.28
C LEU A 213 -11.34 -7.70 -5.42
N LEU A 214 -11.80 -7.93 -6.66
CA LEU A 214 -13.17 -8.32 -6.92
C LEU A 214 -13.47 -9.74 -6.40
N ASN A 215 -12.54 -10.66 -6.61
CA ASN A 215 -12.65 -12.06 -6.16
C ASN A 215 -12.64 -12.21 -4.63
N LEU A 216 -12.22 -11.18 -3.89
CA LEU A 216 -12.27 -11.18 -2.43
C LEU A 216 -13.66 -10.84 -1.87
N LEU A 217 -14.53 -10.16 -2.63
CA LEU A 217 -15.83 -9.70 -2.12
C LEU A 217 -16.72 -10.80 -1.52
N PRO A 218 -16.82 -12.03 -2.08
CA PRO A 218 -17.64 -13.08 -1.48
C PRO A 218 -17.15 -13.51 -0.09
N VAL A 219 -15.83 -13.65 0.08
CA VAL A 219 -15.25 -14.05 1.36
C VAL A 219 -15.39 -12.93 2.37
N LEU A 220 -15.16 -11.68 1.95
CA LEU A 220 -15.39 -10.51 2.78
C LEU A 220 -16.87 -10.42 3.21
N ASP A 221 -17.82 -10.59 2.30
CA ASP A 221 -19.24 -10.59 2.68
C ASP A 221 -19.56 -11.66 3.74
N ALA A 222 -19.02 -12.87 3.59
CA ALA A 222 -19.19 -13.95 4.56
C ALA A 222 -18.57 -13.63 5.94
N LEU A 223 -17.39 -13.01 5.97
CA LEU A 223 -16.68 -12.67 7.22
C LEU A 223 -17.48 -11.70 8.10
N ARG A 224 -18.38 -10.90 7.53
CA ARG A 224 -19.28 -10.00 8.28
C ARG A 224 -20.04 -10.75 9.37
N PHE A 225 -20.51 -11.96 9.08
CA PHE A 225 -21.38 -12.79 9.93
C PHE A 225 -20.64 -13.65 10.95
N THR A 226 -19.31 -13.64 10.94
CA THR A 226 -18.50 -14.43 11.88
C THR A 226 -18.42 -13.74 13.25
N ALA A 227 -18.35 -14.52 14.33
CA ALA A 227 -18.02 -13.98 15.65
C ALA A 227 -16.51 -13.68 15.76
N ASP A 228 -15.69 -14.56 15.19
CA ASP A 228 -14.24 -14.44 15.13
C ASP A 228 -13.76 -14.71 13.69
N VAL A 229 -13.14 -13.71 13.05
CA VAL A 229 -12.65 -13.83 11.67
C VAL A 229 -11.61 -14.93 11.52
N ARG A 230 -10.82 -15.20 12.57
CA ARG A 230 -9.74 -16.20 12.56
C ARG A 230 -10.30 -17.61 12.40
N SER A 231 -11.53 -17.86 12.83
CA SER A 231 -12.21 -19.15 12.65
C SER A 231 -12.39 -19.57 11.18
N VAL A 232 -12.34 -18.59 10.28
CA VAL A 232 -12.39 -18.76 8.83
C VAL A 232 -11.00 -18.56 8.23
N LEU A 233 -10.32 -17.45 8.55
CA LEU A 233 -9.05 -17.07 7.94
C LEU A 233 -7.92 -18.07 8.23
N ASN A 234 -7.86 -18.64 9.44
CA ASN A 234 -6.83 -19.62 9.79
C ASN A 234 -6.89 -20.92 8.98
N ARG A 235 -7.97 -21.15 8.23
CA ARG A 235 -8.14 -22.34 7.38
C ARG A 235 -7.37 -22.20 6.07
N ASN A 236 -6.89 -21.01 5.72
CA ASN A 236 -6.11 -20.72 4.51
C ASN A 236 -4.63 -21.15 4.63
N LEU A 237 -4.35 -22.32 5.22
CA LEU A 237 -3.01 -22.80 5.60
C LEU A 237 -2.05 -23.02 4.41
N HIS A 238 -2.55 -23.18 3.19
CA HIS A 238 -1.71 -23.48 2.01
C HIS A 238 -0.95 -22.26 1.47
N LEU A 239 -1.47 -21.03 1.65
CA LEU A 239 -0.82 -19.82 1.13
C LEU A 239 0.33 -19.33 2.03
N HIS A 240 0.22 -19.50 3.35
CA HIS A 240 1.25 -19.08 4.29
C HIS A 240 2.54 -19.90 4.19
N ARG A 241 2.46 -21.20 3.86
CA ARG A 241 3.62 -22.10 3.79
C ARG A 241 4.49 -21.90 2.54
N LEU A 242 3.90 -21.47 1.43
CA LEU A 242 4.62 -21.24 0.17
C LEU A 242 5.49 -19.97 0.21
N CYS A 243 5.15 -18.99 1.07
CA CYS A 243 5.97 -17.79 1.25
C CYS A 243 7.02 -17.90 2.38
N GLY A 244 6.91 -18.91 3.25
CA GLY A 244 7.78 -19.07 4.43
C GLY A 244 8.92 -20.09 4.29
N THR A 245 9.05 -20.78 3.16
CA THR A 245 10.06 -21.85 2.97
C THR A 245 11.12 -21.50 1.94
N GLY A 246 11.85 -20.42 2.21
CA GLY A 246 13.23 -20.31 1.73
C GLY A 246 14.13 -21.19 2.61
N GLY A 247 14.30 -22.46 2.25
CA GLY A 247 15.32 -23.34 2.85
C GLY A 247 14.81 -24.67 3.37
N MET A 248 14.74 -25.67 2.48
CA MET A 248 15.25 -27.04 2.69
C MET A 248 14.91 -27.87 1.45
N SER A 249 15.94 -28.12 0.65
CA SER A 249 15.94 -28.98 -0.52
C SER A 249 15.76 -30.44 -0.12
N MET A 250 14.84 -31.15 -0.78
CA MET A 250 14.91 -32.61 -0.96
C MET A 250 14.87 -32.88 -2.46
N GLY A 251 15.95 -33.46 -2.99
CA GLY A 251 16.14 -33.81 -4.41
C GLY A 251 15.13 -34.84 -4.91
N SER A 252 14.81 -34.89 -6.21
CA SER A 252 15.59 -35.47 -7.33
C SER A 252 14.68 -35.50 -8.60
N PRO A 253 15.10 -35.90 -9.82
CA PRO A 253 16.35 -35.73 -10.56
C PRO A 253 16.18 -34.87 -11.84
N ARG A 254 17.33 -34.49 -12.40
CA ARG A 254 17.58 -33.72 -13.63
C ARG A 254 16.73 -34.08 -14.86
N THR A 255 16.17 -33.04 -15.49
CA THR A 255 16.29 -32.82 -16.93
C THR A 255 16.91 -31.44 -17.16
N ARG A 256 17.85 -31.41 -18.11
CA ARG A 256 18.84 -30.38 -18.41
C ARG A 256 18.30 -29.56 -19.59
N LEU A 257 18.64 -28.25 -19.64
CA LEU A 257 18.21 -27.18 -20.60
C LEU A 257 17.00 -26.41 -20.02
N ASP A 258 17.05 -25.15 -19.58
CA ASP A 258 17.91 -24.01 -19.90
C ASP A 258 18.18 -23.17 -18.64
N ALA A 259 19.46 -22.97 -18.31
CA ALA A 259 19.91 -22.05 -17.28
C ALA A 259 20.79 -20.99 -17.94
N ALA A 260 20.21 -19.83 -18.24
CA ALA A 260 20.92 -18.57 -18.38
C ALA A 260 19.91 -17.42 -18.46
N ASN A 261 19.87 -16.61 -17.40
CA ASN A 261 19.95 -15.13 -17.43
C ASN A 261 19.18 -14.52 -16.24
N ILE A 262 19.66 -14.77 -15.02
CA ILE A 262 19.37 -13.89 -13.88
C ILE A 262 20.62 -13.01 -13.75
N LYS A 263 20.52 -11.75 -14.19
CA LYS A 263 21.55 -10.74 -13.92
C LYS A 263 21.56 -10.43 -12.41
N PRO A 264 22.74 -10.30 -11.79
CA PRO A 264 22.84 -9.88 -10.39
C PRO A 264 22.28 -8.46 -10.24
N LYS A 265 21.59 -8.20 -9.11
CA LYS A 265 21.27 -6.84 -8.66
C LYS A 265 22.53 -6.00 -8.75
N THR A 266 22.49 -4.93 -9.52
CA THR A 266 23.63 -4.04 -9.71
C THR A 266 23.95 -3.36 -8.38
N ASP A 267 25.24 -3.15 -8.12
CA ASP A 267 25.81 -2.51 -6.91
C ASP A 267 25.20 -1.13 -6.57
N LEU A 268 24.39 -0.57 -7.49
CA LEU A 268 23.64 0.67 -7.36
C LEU A 268 22.36 0.55 -6.50
N GLU A 269 21.69 -0.60 -6.47
CA GLU A 269 20.48 -0.79 -5.63
C GLU A 269 20.84 -0.91 -4.14
N SER A 270 21.95 -1.60 -3.83
CA SER A 270 22.53 -1.66 -2.49
C SER A 270 22.98 -0.27 -2.00
N LEU A 271 23.48 0.57 -2.91
CA LEU A 271 23.93 1.92 -2.59
C LEU A 271 22.74 2.85 -2.28
N ALA A 272 21.62 2.71 -2.97
CA ALA A 272 20.41 3.50 -2.73
C ALA A 272 19.76 3.17 -1.38
N GLU A 273 19.70 1.89 -1.00
CA GLU A 273 19.20 1.47 0.32
C GLU A 273 20.18 1.88 1.44
N SER A 274 21.49 1.76 1.21
CA SER A 274 22.54 2.18 2.17
C SER A 274 22.60 3.70 2.38
N LEU A 275 22.32 4.50 1.35
CA LEU A 275 22.27 5.96 1.47
C LEU A 275 21.04 6.41 2.28
N VAL A 276 19.92 5.70 2.19
CA VAL A 276 18.74 5.97 3.01
C VAL A 276 18.99 5.60 4.47
N THR A 277 19.68 4.48 4.76
CA THR A 277 20.03 4.08 6.14
C THR A 277 21.08 4.99 6.79
N ARG A 278 22.09 5.45 6.03
CA ARG A 278 23.17 6.33 6.55
C ARG A 278 22.70 7.75 6.90
N VAL A 279 21.55 8.19 6.38
CA VAL A 279 20.97 9.50 6.70
C VAL A 279 20.17 9.45 8.01
N GLU A 280 19.64 8.27 8.40
CA GLU A 280 18.85 8.09 9.63
C GLU A 280 19.72 8.02 10.90
N GLU A 281 20.91 7.42 10.84
CA GLU A 281 21.86 7.44 11.98
C GLU A 281 22.31 8.87 12.33
N ASN A 282 22.52 9.73 11.32
CA ASN A 282 22.99 11.10 11.52
C ASN A 282 21.92 12.10 12.00
N SER A 283 20.64 11.77 11.88
CA SER A 283 19.54 12.61 12.38
C SER A 283 19.18 12.30 13.83
N SER A 284 19.42 11.05 14.27
CA SER A 284 19.16 10.60 15.64
C SER A 284 20.15 11.21 16.66
N ASP A 285 21.39 11.48 16.24
CA ASP A 285 22.44 12.04 17.11
C ASP A 285 22.37 13.57 17.31
N LYS A 286 21.58 14.29 16.48
CA LYS A 286 21.47 15.76 16.59
C LYS A 286 20.38 16.24 17.55
N GLN A 287 19.51 15.35 18.03
CA GLN A 287 18.45 15.70 18.98
C GLN A 287 18.87 15.56 20.45
N PHE A 288 20.05 14.97 20.74
CA PHE A 288 20.52 14.73 22.11
C PHE A 288 21.58 15.74 22.62
N ASN A 289 22.01 16.70 21.78
CA ASN A 289 23.13 17.60 22.10
C ASN A 289 22.77 19.11 22.15
N SER A 290 21.48 19.49 22.20
CA SER A 290 21.08 20.90 22.33
C SER A 290 20.73 21.36 23.75
N ASP A 291 20.63 20.46 24.73
CA ASP A 291 20.04 20.79 26.04
C ASP A 291 21.06 20.87 27.19
N ASN A 292 22.33 21.21 26.90
CA ASN A 292 23.33 21.36 27.96
C ASN A 292 24.40 22.42 27.68
N SER A 293 24.00 23.70 27.65
CA SER A 293 24.90 24.81 27.95
C SER A 293 24.13 26.12 28.22
N ASN A 294 23.83 26.40 29.49
CA ASN A 294 24.08 27.71 30.11
C ASN A 294 23.61 27.76 31.58
N SER A 295 24.57 27.62 32.49
CA SER A 295 24.47 28.13 33.85
C SER A 295 24.99 29.57 33.90
N SER A 296 24.22 30.53 34.42
CA SER A 296 24.52 31.15 35.73
C SER A 296 23.68 32.42 35.99
N SER A 297 23.36 32.59 37.29
CA SER A 297 23.24 33.86 38.01
C SER A 297 21.94 34.68 37.89
N LYS A 298 21.04 34.55 38.88
CA LYS A 298 20.91 35.52 40.01
C LYS A 298 19.65 35.26 40.87
N ASP A 299 19.90 35.15 42.18
CA ASP A 299 19.12 35.53 43.36
C ASP A 299 17.58 35.70 43.30
N LYS A 300 16.87 35.01 44.21
CA LYS A 300 16.31 35.58 45.47
C LYS A 300 15.36 34.59 46.19
N ARG A 301 15.84 34.08 47.32
CA ARG A 301 15.19 34.09 48.66
C ARG A 301 13.64 33.99 48.72
N PHE A 302 13.10 32.86 49.20
CA PHE A 302 12.21 32.83 50.38
C PHE A 302 11.98 31.41 50.92
N LYS A 303 12.01 31.29 52.25
CA LYS A 303 11.74 30.10 53.05
C LYS A 303 10.24 29.79 53.06
N SER A 304 9.84 28.51 53.14
CA SER A 304 9.24 27.89 54.35
C SER A 304 8.23 26.76 54.08
N ARG A 305 8.40 25.70 54.88
CA ARG A 305 7.40 24.84 55.54
C ARG A 305 6.51 23.88 54.72
N ILE A 306 6.83 22.60 54.89
CA ILE A 306 5.92 21.45 55.00
C ILE A 306 4.91 21.70 56.16
N PRO A 307 3.66 21.23 56.06
CA PRO A 307 3.29 20.04 56.84
C PRO A 307 2.46 18.99 56.08
N GLN A 308 2.55 17.78 56.65
CA GLN A 308 1.87 16.53 56.36
C GLN A 308 0.33 16.55 56.57
N ARG A 309 -0.32 15.55 55.94
CA ARG A 309 -1.53 14.79 56.35
C ARG A 309 -2.89 15.53 56.37
N MET A 310 -3.87 14.98 55.65
CA MET A 310 -4.85 14.02 56.20
C MET A 310 -5.77 13.45 55.12
N CYS A 311 -6.16 12.19 55.31
CA CYS A 311 -7.26 11.52 54.65
C CYS A 311 -8.59 12.25 54.87
N ASN A 312 -9.39 12.35 53.82
CA ASN A 312 -10.77 11.85 53.72
C ASN A 312 -11.18 11.85 52.24
#